data_AF-M0DY54-F1
#
_entry.id   AF-M0DY54-F1
#
_cell.length_a   1.000
_cell.length_b   1.000
_cell.length_c   1.000
_cell.angle_alpha   90.00
_cell.angle_beta   90.00
_cell.angle_gamma   90.00
#
_symmetry.space_group_name_H-M   'P 1'
#
loop_
_entity.id
_entity.type
_entity.pdbx_description
1 polymer ?
#
loop_
_entity_poly.entity_id
_entity_poly.type
_entity_poly.pdbx_seq_one_letter_code
_entity_poly.pdbx_strand_id
1 'polypeptide(L)'
;MASSPPAHGSGAQTTEFTVDTIAEGIHSPGEPESVTATAEVEAAGGLLIAVETDTEFPDWRLDARIVNGDVEVRSGYREGERVDEVPTWLARVLNVVGDRMLEGSS
;
A
#
# COMPACT_ATOMS: atom_id res chain seq x y z
N MET A 1 2.95 13.17 16.15
CA MET A 1 3.56 13.14 14.81
C MET A 1 5.04 12.84 14.97
N ALA A 2 5.44 11.62 14.64
CA ALA A 2 6.84 11.21 14.64
C ALA A 2 7.29 11.18 13.18
N SER A 3 8.22 12.06 12.81
CA SER A 3 8.90 12.00 11.53
C SER A 3 9.81 10.77 11.54
N SER A 4 9.47 9.75 10.74
CA SER A 4 10.42 8.67 10.45
C SER A 4 11.61 9.25 9.67
N PRO A 5 12.86 8.89 10.02
CA PRO A 5 14.04 9.49 9.43
C PRO A 5 14.22 9.03 7.96
N PRO A 6 14.83 9.87 7.08
CA PRO A 6 15.17 9.43 5.74
C PRO A 6 16.33 8.44 5.85
N ALA A 7 16.06 7.16 5.58
CA ALA A 7 17.10 6.14 5.48
C ALA A 7 17.90 6.39 4.19
N HIS A 8 18.98 7.14 4.31
CA HIS A 8 19.94 7.33 3.22
C HIS A 8 20.95 6.17 3.23
N GLY A 9 20.79 5.21 2.30
CA GLY A 9 21.83 4.23 1.99
C GLY A 9 21.35 2.88 1.49
N SER A 10 21.39 2.70 0.16
CA SER A 10 21.33 1.43 -0.59
C SER A 10 19.95 0.95 -1.06
N GLY A 11 19.52 1.46 -2.21
CA GLY A 11 18.74 0.70 -3.21
C GLY A 11 17.23 0.52 -3.03
N ALA A 12 16.65 0.82 -1.87
CA ALA A 12 15.20 0.78 -1.71
C ALA A 12 14.56 2.05 -2.33
N GLN A 13 13.74 1.87 -3.36
CA GLN A 13 12.97 2.97 -3.95
C GLN A 13 11.62 3.03 -3.24
N THR A 14 11.37 4.15 -2.54
CA THR A 14 10.09 4.44 -1.91
C THR A 14 9.28 5.37 -2.81
N THR A 15 8.00 5.09 -3.00
CA THR A 15 7.07 5.92 -3.78
C THR A 15 5.76 6.06 -3.03
N GLU A 16 5.29 7.30 -2.89
CA GLU A 16 4.03 7.63 -2.23
C GLU A 16 2.93 7.84 -3.28
N PHE A 17 1.73 7.33 -2.98
CA PHE A 17 0.54 7.41 -3.81
C PHE A 17 -0.65 7.87 -2.98
N THR A 18 -1.30 8.94 -3.40
CA THR A 18 -2.65 9.27 -2.89
C THR A 18 -3.69 8.55 -3.75
N VAL A 19 -4.57 7.79 -3.10
CA VAL A 19 -5.64 7.04 -3.76
C VAL A 19 -6.97 7.54 -3.24
N ASP A 20 -7.70 8.28 -4.08
CA ASP A 20 -9.09 8.64 -3.85
C ASP A 20 -9.97 7.43 -4.17
N THR A 21 -10.50 6.76 -3.15
CA THR A 21 -11.21 5.48 -3.33
C THR A 21 -12.58 5.68 -3.99
N ILE A 22 -13.14 6.90 -3.94
CA ILE A 22 -14.39 7.25 -4.61
C ILE A 22 -14.14 7.40 -6.11
N ALA A 23 -13.12 8.16 -6.49
CA ALA A 23 -12.74 8.38 -7.88
C ALA A 23 -12.35 7.07 -8.57
N GLU A 24 -11.67 6.17 -7.85
CA GLU A 24 -11.30 4.84 -8.35
C GLU A 24 -12.46 3.83 -8.33
N GLY A 25 -13.65 4.20 -7.82
CA GLY A 25 -14.82 3.31 -7.74
C GLY A 25 -14.64 2.13 -6.77
N ILE A 26 -13.75 2.28 -5.79
CA ILE A 26 -13.44 1.29 -4.77
C ILE A 26 -14.38 1.42 -3.57
N HIS A 27 -14.72 2.66 -3.21
CA HIS A 27 -15.42 3.02 -1.98
C HIS A 27 -16.81 2.40 -1.82
N SER A 28 -17.07 1.86 -0.62
CA SER A 28 -18.36 1.43 -0.11
C SER A 28 -18.68 2.10 1.24
N PRO A 29 -19.95 2.15 1.68
CA PRO A 29 -20.28 2.72 2.99
C PRO A 29 -19.50 2.07 4.14
N GLY A 30 -18.79 2.89 4.92
CA GLY A 30 -17.94 2.42 6.03
C GLY A 30 -16.50 2.09 5.64
N GLU A 31 -16.04 2.53 4.46
CA GLU A 31 -14.67 2.43 3.98
C GLU A 31 -14.06 3.84 3.85
N PRO A 32 -12.73 4.00 3.90
CA PRO A 32 -12.10 5.32 3.75
C PRO A 32 -12.34 5.89 2.35
N GLU A 33 -12.64 7.19 2.26
CA GLU A 33 -12.85 7.93 1.00
C GLU A 33 -11.54 8.25 0.27
N SER A 34 -10.44 8.34 1.01
CA SER A 34 -9.09 8.55 0.50
C SER A 34 -8.07 7.85 1.38
N VAL A 35 -6.99 7.37 0.78
CA VAL A 35 -5.87 6.75 1.50
C VAL A 35 -4.54 7.20 0.92
N THR A 36 -3.51 7.18 1.76
CA THR A 36 -2.12 7.40 1.32
C THR A 36 -1.39 6.07 1.40
N ALA A 37 -0.92 5.57 0.25
CA ALA A 37 -0.15 4.36 0.16
C ALA A 37 1.33 4.68 -0.11
N THR A 38 2.22 4.20 0.74
CA THR A 38 3.67 4.27 0.53
C THR A 38 4.17 2.89 0.16
N ALA A 39 4.67 2.75 -1.06
CA ALA A 39 5.26 1.51 -1.56
C ALA A 39 6.79 1.59 -1.53
N GLU A 40 7.43 0.56 -0.96
CA GLU A 40 8.88 0.41 -0.90
C GLU A 40 9.27 -0.89 -1.61
N VAL A 41 10.09 -0.75 -2.65
CA VAL A 41 10.65 -1.91 -3.36
C VAL A 41 11.95 -2.33 -2.69
N GLU A 42 11.96 -3.55 -2.16
CA GLU A 42 13.17 -4.13 -1.57
C GLU A 42 14.11 -4.66 -2.65
N ALA A 43 15.42 -4.60 -2.39
CA ALA A 43 16.45 -5.09 -3.32
C ALA A 43 16.30 -6.60 -3.68
N ALA A 44 15.63 -7.38 -2.83
CA ALA A 44 15.35 -8.80 -3.06
C ALA A 44 14.09 -9.05 -3.94
N GLY A 45 13.45 -8.00 -4.47
CA GLY A 45 12.21 -8.08 -5.23
C GLY A 45 10.96 -8.23 -4.36
N GLY A 46 11.06 -7.90 -3.08
CA GLY A 46 9.91 -7.73 -2.18
C GLY A 46 9.27 -6.35 -2.38
N LEU A 47 7.99 -6.25 -2.02
CA LEU A 47 7.24 -5.01 -2.05
C LEU A 47 6.57 -4.82 -0.69
N LEU A 48 6.97 -3.78 0.04
CA LEU A 48 6.33 -3.39 1.27
C LEU A 48 5.40 -2.22 0.99
N ILE A 49 4.11 -2.36 1.29
CA ILE A 49 3.13 -1.28 1.12
C ILE A 49 2.57 -0.91 2.49
N ALA A 50 2.80 0.33 2.91
CA ALA A 50 2.10 0.94 4.03
C ALA A 50 0.89 1.71 3.49
N VAL A 51 -0.29 1.55 4.09
CA VAL A 51 -1.49 2.31 3.76
C VAL A 51 -1.94 3.03 5.01
N GLU A 52 -1.81 4.35 4.97
CA GLU A 52 -2.26 5.27 5.99
C GLU A 52 -3.66 5.77 5.63
N THR A 53 -4.54 5.76 6.62
CA THR A 53 -5.92 6.21 6.49
C THR A 53 -6.19 7.40 7.40
N ASP A 54 -7.34 8.05 7.26
CA ASP A 54 -7.78 9.06 8.24
C ASP A 54 -7.90 8.46 9.65
N THR A 55 -7.90 9.30 10.69
CA THR A 55 -7.89 8.89 12.11
C THR A 55 -9.03 7.97 12.55
N GLU A 56 -10.04 7.78 11.71
CA GLU A 56 -11.22 6.94 11.96
C GLU A 56 -11.01 5.49 11.49
N PHE A 57 -9.97 5.22 10.71
CA PHE A 57 -9.66 3.90 10.15
C PHE A 57 -8.26 3.44 10.60
N PRO A 58 -8.05 2.12 10.70
CA PRO A 58 -6.74 1.58 11.10
C PRO A 58 -5.74 1.66 9.95
N ASP A 59 -4.49 1.94 10.29
CA ASP A 59 -3.37 1.86 9.35
C ASP A 59 -3.02 0.40 9.01
N TRP A 60 -2.56 0.19 7.79
CA TRP A 60 -2.21 -1.13 7.26
C TRP A 60 -0.77 -1.18 6.76
N ARG A 61 -0.18 -2.36 6.86
CA ARG A 61 1.11 -2.66 6.25
C ARG A 61 1.07 -4.06 5.66
N LEU A 62 1.47 -4.17 4.40
CA LEU A 62 1.36 -5.39 3.63
C LEU A 62 2.72 -5.75 3.05
N ASP A 63 3.14 -6.99 3.28
CA ASP A 63 4.24 -7.63 2.57
C ASP A 63 3.68 -8.27 1.31
N ALA A 64 4.18 -7.86 0.16
CA ALA A 64 3.66 -8.23 -1.15
C ALA A 64 4.79 -8.44 -2.17
N ARG A 65 4.41 -8.79 -3.40
CA ARG A 65 5.29 -8.78 -4.58
C ARG A 65 4.46 -8.54 -5.83
N ILE A 66 5.10 -8.03 -6.89
CA ILE A 66 4.47 -7.97 -8.21
C ILE A 66 4.81 -9.24 -8.98
N VAL A 67 3.79 -9.96 -9.45
CA VAL A 67 3.93 -11.17 -10.27
C VAL A 67 3.02 -11.05 -11.47
N ASN A 68 3.58 -11.11 -12.67
CA ASN A 68 2.87 -10.96 -13.95
C ASN A 68 2.05 -9.66 -14.10
N GLY A 69 2.39 -8.61 -13.34
CA GLY A 69 1.67 -7.34 -13.34
C GLY A 69 0.69 -7.19 -12.18
N ASP A 70 0.39 -8.26 -11.45
CA ASP A 70 -0.53 -8.24 -10.31
C ASP A 70 0.21 -8.17 -8.98
N VAL A 71 -0.38 -7.48 -7.99
CA VAL A 71 0.13 -7.42 -6.62
C VAL A 71 -0.35 -8.63 -5.83
N GLU A 72 0.57 -9.52 -5.48
CA GLU A 72 0.31 -10.66 -4.61
C GLU A 72 0.69 -10.32 -3.16
N VAL A 73 -0.32 -10.24 -2.27
CA VAL A 73 -0.12 -10.05 -0.83
C VAL A 73 0.29 -11.38 -0.18
N ARG A 74 1.40 -11.36 0.56
CA ARG A 74 1.94 -12.51 1.31
C ARG A 74 1.56 -12.45 2.78
N SER A 75 1.50 -11.27 3.37
CA SER A 75 1.11 -11.07 4.77
C SER A 75 0.60 -9.66 5.00
N GLY A 76 -0.46 -9.52 5.80
CA GLY A 76 -1.03 -8.23 6.17
C GLY A 76 -0.92 -7.98 7.66
N TYR A 77 -0.75 -6.71 8.01
CA TYR A 77 -0.67 -6.22 9.38
C TYR A 77 -1.60 -5.01 9.51
N ARG A 78 -2.45 -5.03 10.53
CA ARG A 78 -3.34 -3.92 10.91
C ARG A 78 -2.87 -3.34 12.23
N GLU A 79 -2.50 -2.06 12.25
CA GLU A 79 -1.93 -1.39 13.43
C GLU A 79 -0.73 -2.16 14.05
N GLY A 80 0.02 -2.88 13.21
CA GLY A 80 1.16 -3.71 13.63
C GLY A 80 0.82 -5.12 14.08
N GLU A 81 -0.46 -5.49 14.20
CA GLU A 81 -0.88 -6.87 14.47
C GLU A 81 -1.08 -7.65 13.16
N ARG A 82 -0.53 -8.86 13.06
CA ARG A 82 -0.71 -9.71 11.87
C ARG A 82 -2.16 -10.14 11.77
N VAL A 83 -2.72 -10.04 10.58
CA VAL A 83 -4.07 -10.53 10.27
C VAL A 83 -4.04 -11.61 9.21
N ASP A 84 -5.04 -12.49 9.23
CA ASP A 84 -5.19 -13.56 8.25
C ASP A 84 -5.90 -13.10 6.97
N GLU A 85 -6.75 -12.07 7.06
CA GLU A 85 -7.54 -11.56 5.94
C GLU A 85 -7.43 -10.04 5.82
N VAL A 86 -7.28 -9.58 4.57
CA VAL A 86 -7.21 -8.17 4.19
C VAL A 86 -8.57 -7.77 3.60
N PRO A 87 -9.14 -6.61 3.98
CA PRO A 87 -10.43 -6.18 3.46
C PRO A 87 -10.37 -5.93 1.95
N THR A 88 -11.52 -6.12 1.28
CA THR A 88 -11.61 -6.05 -0.19
C THR A 88 -11.20 -4.69 -0.74
N TRP A 89 -11.60 -3.59 -0.10
CA TRP A 89 -11.21 -2.24 -0.52
C TRP A 89 -9.68 -2.08 -0.53
N LEU A 90 -9.00 -2.64 0.47
CA LEU A 90 -7.55 -2.55 0.58
C LEU A 90 -6.89 -3.33 -0.55
N ALA A 91 -7.36 -4.55 -0.85
CA ALA A 91 -6.88 -5.31 -2.01
C ALA A 91 -7.05 -4.54 -3.33
N ARG A 92 -8.14 -3.77 -3.50
CA ARG A 92 -8.35 -2.92 -4.69
C ARG A 92 -7.39 -1.72 -4.72
N VAL A 93 -7.14 -1.09 -3.59
CA VAL A 93 -6.13 -0.01 -3.48
C VAL A 93 -4.75 -0.52 -3.89
N LEU A 94 -4.38 -1.73 -3.51
CA LEU A 94 -3.08 -2.30 -3.89
C LEU A 94 -2.94 -2.54 -5.39
N ASN A 95 -4.01 -2.96 -6.06
CA ASN A 95 -3.99 -3.09 -7.51
C ASN A 95 -3.73 -1.74 -8.17
N VAL A 96 -4.43 -0.68 -7.73
CA VAL A 96 -4.20 0.69 -8.20
C VAL A 96 -2.75 1.12 -7.99
N VAL A 97 -2.18 0.87 -6.80
CA VAL A 97 -0.77 1.18 -6.51
C VAL A 97 0.16 0.38 -7.42
N GLY A 98 -0.09 -0.91 -7.60
CA GLY A 98 0.67 -1.79 -8.48
C GLY A 98 0.69 -1.34 -9.93
N ASP A 99 -0.49 -1.04 -10.50
CA ASP A 99 -0.62 -0.49 -11.85
C ASP A 99 0.19 0.79 -12.01
N ARG A 100 0.02 1.77 -11.09
CA ARG A 100 0.74 3.05 -11.15
C ARG A 100 2.25 2.89 -11.03
N MET A 101 2.74 1.91 -10.26
CA MET A 101 4.16 1.58 -10.17
C MET A 101 4.70 1.03 -11.50
N LEU A 102 3.92 0.23 -12.21
CA LEU A 102 4.30 -0.33 -13.51
C LEU A 102 4.24 0.72 -14.62
N GLU A 103 3.24 1.59 -14.61
CA GLU A 103 3.09 2.69 -15.57
C GLU A 103 4.21 3.73 -15.44
N GLY A 104 4.59 4.08 -14.21
CA GLY A 104 5.69 5.01 -13.94
C GLY A 104 7.10 4.48 -14.25
N SER A 105 7.22 3.20 -14.63
CA SER A 105 8.50 2.54 -14.95
C SER A 105 8.82 2.47 -16.46
N SER A 106 8.00 3.09 -17.33
CA SER A 106 8.19 3.12 -18.80
C SER A 106 9.02 4.29 -19.32
#